data_AF-A0A2V5Z486-F1
#
_entry.id   AF-A0A2V5Z486-F1
#
_cell.length_a   1.000
_cell.length_b   1.000
_cell.length_c   1.000
_cell.angle_alpha   90.00
_cell.angle_beta   90.00
_cell.angle_gamma   90.00
#
_symmetry.space_group_name_H-M   'P 1'
#
loop_
_entity.id
_entity.type
_entity.pdbx_description
1 polymer ?
#
loop_
_entity_poly.entity_id
_entity_poly.type
_entity_poly.pdbx_seq_one_letter_code
_entity_poly.pdbx_strand_id
1 'polypeptide(L)'
;MENSEAVRKIYPGNFFAEMPEFAQRIENVTPPEAPVFIFGAESELLFYAHRRSATRYIFLFPLYGPYGGVREKQTAATMEIERARPLTAVYLPNALFFVPSTDQYFTQWSMSYLQENFYADTWLIADELGEARIETVAPGREANPLPAGQQLIGAILTRKLTSPP
;
A
#
# COMPACT_ATOMS: atom_id res chain seq x y z
N MET A 1 2.63 -6.15 29.37
CA MET A 1 1.83 -6.25 28.14
C MET A 1 2.65 -5.56 27.08
N GLU A 2 3.10 -6.32 26.10
CA GLU A 2 3.81 -5.75 24.95
C GLU A 2 2.84 -4.82 24.20
N ASN A 3 3.34 -3.73 23.60
CA ASN A 3 2.46 -2.74 22.96
C ASN A 3 1.55 -3.38 21.89
N SER A 4 2.03 -4.42 21.19
CA SER A 4 1.28 -5.19 20.20
C SER A 4 0.10 -5.96 20.80
N GLU A 5 0.27 -6.62 21.96
CA GLU A 5 -0.81 -7.32 22.67
C GLU A 5 -1.93 -6.36 23.08
N ALA A 6 -1.55 -5.16 23.55
CA ALA A 6 -2.51 -4.12 23.92
C ALA A 6 -3.35 -3.67 22.70
N VAL A 7 -2.68 -3.44 21.57
CA VAL A 7 -3.32 -3.01 20.32
C VAL A 7 -4.29 -4.08 19.82
N ARG A 8 -3.89 -5.36 19.77
CA ARG A 8 -4.77 -6.47 19.36
C ARG A 8 -6.01 -6.60 20.25
N LYS A 9 -5.86 -6.32 21.55
CA LYS A 9 -6.99 -6.34 22.50
C LYS A 9 -7.98 -5.18 22.28
N ILE A 10 -7.50 -4.00 21.88
CA ILE A 10 -8.35 -2.82 21.63
C ILE A 10 -9.00 -2.88 20.24
N TYR A 11 -8.27 -3.39 19.24
CA TYR A 11 -8.67 -3.45 17.84
C TYR A 11 -8.63 -4.90 17.32
N PRO A 12 -9.52 -5.78 17.81
CA PRO A 12 -9.53 -7.18 17.40
C PRO A 12 -9.81 -7.33 15.90
N GLY A 13 -9.07 -8.20 15.22
CA GLY A 13 -9.19 -8.45 13.78
C GLY A 13 -8.66 -7.33 12.87
N ASN A 14 -8.02 -6.31 13.45
CA ASN A 14 -7.31 -5.29 12.69
C ASN A 14 -5.80 -5.58 12.68
N PHE A 15 -5.10 -5.06 11.68
CA PHE A 15 -3.66 -5.27 11.48
C PHE A 15 -2.79 -4.14 12.05
N PHE A 16 -3.34 -3.33 12.97
CA PHE A 16 -2.64 -2.18 13.54
C PHE A 16 -1.40 -2.56 14.36
N ALA A 17 -1.39 -3.75 14.96
CA ALA A 17 -0.24 -4.22 15.74
C ALA A 17 0.97 -4.54 14.82
N GLU A 18 0.70 -4.85 13.55
CA GLU A 18 1.67 -5.23 12.53
C GLU A 18 2.22 -4.02 11.77
N MET A 19 1.55 -2.86 11.81
CA MET A 19 1.97 -1.66 11.06
C MET A 19 3.40 -1.19 11.35
N PRO A 20 3.91 -1.20 12.60
CA PRO A 20 5.32 -0.84 12.85
C PRO A 20 6.32 -1.78 12.16
N GLU A 21 6.08 -3.09 12.21
CA GLU A 21 6.94 -4.08 11.55
C GLU A 21 6.83 -3.98 10.02
N PHE A 22 5.62 -3.78 9.50
CA PHE A 22 5.38 -3.59 8.08
C PHE A 22 6.09 -2.33 7.56
N ALA A 23 6.05 -1.24 8.31
CA ALA A 23 6.78 -0.02 8.01
C ALA A 23 8.31 -0.20 8.11
N GLN A 24 8.80 -0.99 9.07
CA GLN A 24 10.23 -1.33 9.14
C GLN A 24 10.70 -2.04 7.88
N ARG A 25 9.86 -2.91 7.29
CA ARG A 25 10.16 -3.52 5.99
C ARG A 25 10.20 -2.48 4.87
N ILE A 26 9.25 -1.55 4.81
CA ILE A 26 9.27 -0.43 3.84
C ILE A 26 10.59 0.34 3.97
N GLU A 27 11.01 0.68 5.19
CA GLU A 27 12.28 1.37 5.45
C GLU A 27 13.48 0.56 4.90
N ASN A 28 13.52 -0.74 5.18
CA ASN A 28 14.63 -1.62 4.79
C ASN A 28 14.76 -1.80 3.27
N VAL A 29 13.65 -1.73 2.52
CA VAL A 29 13.66 -1.94 1.05
C VAL A 29 13.59 -0.65 0.24
N THR A 30 13.48 0.50 0.90
CA THR A 30 13.35 1.80 0.24
C THR A 30 14.53 2.69 0.60
N PRO A 31 15.27 3.25 -0.37
CA PRO A 31 16.31 4.24 -0.06
C PRO A 31 15.75 5.44 0.74
N PRO A 32 16.53 6.06 1.65
CA PRO A 32 16.03 7.12 2.54
C PRO A 32 15.36 8.30 1.83
N GLU A 33 15.90 8.71 0.69
CA GLU A 33 15.37 9.84 -0.09
C GLU A 33 14.32 9.42 -1.13
N ALA A 34 14.10 8.12 -1.33
CA ALA A 34 13.14 7.64 -2.32
C ALA A 34 11.71 7.75 -1.76
N PRO A 35 10.77 8.34 -2.52
CA PRO A 35 9.39 8.42 -2.09
C PRO A 35 8.67 7.07 -2.21
N VAL A 36 7.65 6.88 -1.38
CA VAL A 36 6.77 5.70 -1.37
C VAL A 36 5.39 6.11 -1.86
N PHE A 37 4.82 5.32 -2.77
CA PHE A 37 3.41 5.45 -3.14
C PHE A 37 2.57 4.50 -2.30
N ILE A 38 1.62 5.02 -1.53
CA ILE A 38 0.65 4.19 -0.78
C ILE A 38 -0.71 4.30 -1.45
N PHE A 39 -1.22 3.17 -1.95
CA PHE A 39 -2.61 3.01 -2.31
C PHE A 39 -3.35 2.37 -1.13
N GLY A 40 -3.80 3.21 -0.21
CA GLY A 40 -4.42 2.82 1.05
C GLY A 40 -4.77 4.01 1.94
N ALA A 41 -5.34 3.75 3.11
CA ALA A 41 -5.64 4.77 4.12
C ALA A 41 -4.50 4.93 5.14
N GLU A 42 -3.49 4.06 5.09
CA GLU A 42 -2.48 3.82 6.12
C GLU A 42 -1.27 4.75 5.96
N SER A 43 -1.54 6.06 5.99
CA SER A 43 -0.51 7.11 5.85
C SER A 43 0.55 7.06 6.96
N GLU A 44 0.22 6.49 8.13
CA GLU A 44 1.12 6.30 9.27
C GLU A 44 2.38 5.50 8.89
N LEU A 45 2.29 4.63 7.88
CA LEU A 45 3.43 3.86 7.37
C LEU A 45 4.56 4.78 6.89
N LEU A 46 4.25 5.95 6.33
CA LEU A 46 5.27 6.93 5.90
C LEU A 46 6.08 7.45 7.09
N PHE A 47 5.43 7.63 8.24
CA PHE A 47 6.06 8.18 9.43
C PHE A 47 6.89 7.12 10.15
N TYR A 48 6.35 5.91 10.31
CA TYR A 48 7.10 4.80 10.88
C TYR A 48 8.29 4.41 10.00
N ALA A 49 8.14 4.40 8.68
CA ALA A 49 9.23 4.02 7.75
C ALA A 49 10.21 5.17 7.48
N HIS A 50 9.96 6.37 8.01
CA HIS A 50 10.72 7.58 7.69
C HIS A 50 10.89 7.82 6.18
N ARG A 51 9.79 7.73 5.42
CA ARG A 51 9.77 7.97 3.96
C ARG A 51 8.77 9.06 3.58
N ARG A 52 9.09 9.78 2.51
CA ARG A 52 8.17 10.78 1.92
C ARG A 52 7.16 10.10 1.01
N SER A 53 5.98 10.69 0.89
CA SER A 53 4.98 10.25 -0.10
C SER A 53 5.40 10.61 -1.52
N ALA A 54 5.02 9.76 -2.48
CA ALA A 54 5.16 10.01 -3.92
C ALA A 54 4.18 11.07 -4.47
N THR A 55 3.22 11.49 -3.66
CA THR A 55 2.26 12.54 -3.98
C THR A 55 1.98 13.41 -2.75
N ARG A 56 1.53 14.65 -2.95
CA ARG A 56 1.07 15.51 -1.84
C ARG A 56 -0.17 14.96 -1.12
N TYR A 57 -0.91 14.04 -1.75
CA TYR A 57 -2.10 13.41 -1.16
C TYR A 57 -1.69 12.23 -0.25
N ILE A 58 -1.15 12.51 0.93
CA ILE A 58 -0.83 11.45 1.92
C ILE A 58 -2.08 10.74 2.45
N PHE A 59 -3.23 11.42 2.42
CA PHE A 59 -4.55 10.85 2.60
C PHE A 59 -5.26 10.84 1.26
N LEU A 60 -5.77 9.69 0.83
CA LEU A 60 -6.45 9.56 -0.46
C LEU A 60 -7.93 9.96 -0.42
N PHE A 61 -8.56 10.07 0.76
CA PHE A 61 -9.98 10.46 0.89
C PHE A 61 -10.41 11.73 0.12
N PRO A 62 -9.59 12.80 0.05
CA PRO A 62 -9.92 13.99 -0.75
C PRO A 62 -10.03 13.73 -2.26
N LEU A 63 -9.57 12.57 -2.74
CA LEU A 63 -9.69 12.11 -4.13
C LEU A 63 -11.02 11.41 -4.42
N TYR A 64 -11.85 11.11 -3.41
CA TYR A 64 -13.08 10.32 -3.58
C TYR A 64 -14.36 11.01 -3.06
N GLY A 65 -14.23 12.03 -2.21
CA GLY A 65 -15.39 12.72 -1.65
C GLY A 65 -16.15 13.58 -2.67
N PRO A 66 -17.33 14.14 -2.30
CA PRO A 66 -18.21 14.93 -3.17
C PRO A 66 -17.67 16.35 -3.45
N TYR A 67 -16.36 16.54 -3.41
CA TYR A 67 -15.71 17.84 -3.47
C TYR A 67 -15.60 18.34 -4.90
N GLY A 68 -15.59 19.66 -5.09
CA GLY A 68 -15.24 20.24 -6.38
C GLY A 68 -13.82 19.84 -6.81
N GLY A 69 -13.65 19.60 -8.10
CA GLY A 69 -12.35 19.37 -8.73
C GLY A 69 -11.74 17.99 -8.46
N VAL A 70 -12.54 16.96 -8.20
CA VAL A 70 -12.03 15.61 -7.87
C VAL A 70 -11.21 15.03 -9.01
N ARG A 71 -11.70 15.10 -10.25
CA ARG A 71 -10.98 14.59 -11.43
C ARG A 71 -9.61 15.25 -11.56
N GLU A 72 -9.54 16.57 -11.40
CA GLU A 72 -8.31 17.34 -11.48
C GLU A 72 -7.32 16.95 -10.38
N LYS A 73 -7.80 16.73 -9.14
CA LYS A 73 -6.96 16.23 -8.04
C LYS A 73 -6.45 14.82 -8.32
N GLN A 74 -7.31 13.94 -8.83
CA GLN A 74 -6.93 12.58 -9.21
C GLN A 74 -5.85 12.60 -10.29
N THR A 75 -6.04 13.38 -11.37
CA THR A 75 -5.04 13.53 -12.43
C THR A 75 -3.75 14.17 -11.92
N ALA A 76 -3.82 15.15 -11.02
CA ALA A 76 -2.61 15.70 -10.40
C ALA A 76 -1.86 14.65 -9.57
N ALA A 77 -2.57 13.81 -8.82
CA ALA A 77 -1.98 12.73 -8.05
C ALA A 77 -1.27 11.70 -8.95
N THR A 78 -1.90 11.29 -10.07
CA THR A 78 -1.25 10.36 -11.02
C THR A 78 0.02 10.95 -11.61
N MET A 79 0.00 12.20 -12.08
CA MET A 79 1.18 12.89 -12.62
C MET A 79 2.32 13.03 -11.59
N GLU A 80 1.98 13.33 -10.33
CA GLU A 80 2.95 13.41 -9.24
C GLU A 80 3.63 12.06 -9.00
N ILE A 81 2.87 10.97 -8.96
CA ILE A 81 3.39 9.62 -8.74
C ILE A 81 4.26 9.16 -9.94
N GLU A 82 3.84 9.44 -11.17
CA GLU A 82 4.64 9.13 -12.37
C GLU A 82 5.98 9.87 -12.35
N ARG A 83 5.96 11.18 -12.04
CA ARG A 83 7.16 12.00 -11.94
C ARG A 83 8.08 11.56 -10.80
N ALA A 84 7.50 11.19 -9.66
CA ALA A 84 8.24 10.71 -8.50
C ALA A 84 8.92 9.36 -8.77
N ARG A 85 8.35 8.57 -9.69
CA ARG A 85 8.83 7.24 -10.09
C ARG A 85 9.27 6.39 -8.87
N PRO A 86 8.38 6.17 -7.89
CA PRO A 86 8.71 5.51 -6.63
C PRO A 86 9.31 4.12 -6.88
N LEU A 87 10.32 3.78 -6.09
CA LEU A 87 10.94 2.44 -6.10
C LEU A 87 10.13 1.44 -5.27
N THR A 88 9.37 1.95 -4.30
CA THR A 88 8.51 1.16 -3.41
C THR A 88 7.09 1.69 -3.46
N ALA A 89 6.13 0.78 -3.53
CA ALA A 89 4.72 1.09 -3.36
C ALA A 89 4.09 0.17 -2.32
N VAL A 90 2.97 0.60 -1.75
CA VAL A 90 2.17 -0.17 -0.80
C VAL A 90 0.76 -0.28 -1.34
N TYR A 91 0.23 -1.49 -1.37
CA TYR A 91 -1.16 -1.78 -1.69
C TYR A 91 -1.87 -2.25 -0.43
N LEU A 92 -2.77 -1.42 0.11
CA LEU A 92 -3.65 -1.75 1.23
C LEU A 92 -5.05 -1.24 0.86
N PRO A 93 -5.85 -2.03 0.12
CA PRO A 93 -7.09 -1.57 -0.47
C PRO A 93 -8.10 -1.21 0.62
N ASN A 94 -8.56 0.04 0.58
CA ASN A 94 -9.68 0.49 1.39
C ASN A 94 -10.97 0.44 0.53
N ALA A 95 -12.02 -0.23 1.02
CA ALA A 95 -13.28 -0.39 0.29
C ALA A 95 -13.90 0.96 -0.16
N LEU A 96 -13.65 2.04 0.58
CA LEU A 96 -14.15 3.37 0.25
C LEU A 96 -13.54 3.94 -1.04
N PHE A 97 -12.41 3.42 -1.52
CA PHE A 97 -11.78 3.82 -2.77
C PHE A 97 -12.35 3.10 -3.99
N PHE A 98 -13.21 2.10 -3.79
CA PHE A 98 -13.81 1.28 -4.85
C PHE A 98 -15.33 1.51 -4.99
N VAL A 99 -15.86 2.59 -4.40
CA VAL A 99 -17.29 2.89 -4.44
C VAL A 99 -17.69 3.37 -5.85
N PRO A 100 -18.59 2.67 -6.57
CA PRO A 100 -18.92 2.99 -7.96
C PRO A 100 -19.56 4.37 -8.20
N SER A 101 -20.12 4.99 -7.16
CA SER A 101 -20.73 6.33 -7.23
C SER A 101 -19.72 7.48 -7.15
N THR A 102 -18.43 7.19 -6.93
CA THR A 102 -17.36 8.19 -6.93
C THR A 102 -16.57 8.16 -8.23
N ASP A 103 -15.80 9.20 -8.54
CA ASP A 103 -14.91 9.15 -9.70
C ASP A 103 -13.81 8.11 -9.47
N GLN A 104 -13.69 7.14 -10.37
CA GLN A 104 -12.79 5.98 -10.22
C GLN A 104 -11.49 6.08 -11.02
N TYR A 105 -11.20 7.23 -11.65
CA TYR A 105 -10.00 7.37 -12.49
C TYR A 105 -8.70 7.08 -11.72
N PHE A 106 -8.53 7.62 -10.51
CA PHE A 106 -7.34 7.34 -9.70
C PHE A 106 -7.22 5.87 -9.27
N THR A 107 -8.32 5.22 -8.90
CA THR A 107 -8.34 3.80 -8.54
C THR A 107 -7.90 2.94 -9.70
N GLN A 108 -8.54 3.11 -10.86
CA GLN A 108 -8.24 2.32 -12.06
C GLN A 108 -6.78 2.53 -12.49
N TRP A 109 -6.32 3.79 -12.53
CA TRP A 109 -4.94 4.10 -12.83
C TRP A 109 -3.97 3.46 -11.82
N SER A 110 -4.27 3.52 -10.52
CA SER A 110 -3.39 2.94 -9.48
C SER A 110 -3.27 1.43 -9.64
N MET A 111 -4.37 0.72 -9.90
CA MET A 111 -4.34 -0.72 -10.10
C MET A 111 -3.46 -1.11 -11.30
N SER A 112 -3.65 -0.43 -12.45
CA SER A 112 -2.81 -0.64 -13.64
C SER A 112 -1.35 -0.30 -13.37
N TYR A 113 -1.09 0.87 -12.76
CA TYR A 113 0.27 1.34 -12.47
C TYR A 113 1.03 0.37 -11.57
N LEU A 114 0.40 -0.13 -10.50
CA LEU A 114 1.00 -1.11 -9.60
C LEU A 114 1.28 -2.43 -10.31
N GLN A 115 0.30 -2.97 -11.06
CA GLN A 115 0.44 -4.22 -11.80
C GLN A 115 1.56 -4.16 -12.86
N GLU A 116 1.64 -3.07 -13.60
CA GLU A 116 2.61 -2.89 -14.68
C GLU A 116 4.03 -2.70 -14.13
N ASN A 117 4.19 -1.89 -13.09
CA ASN A 117 5.50 -1.39 -12.67
C ASN A 117 6.12 -2.12 -11.48
N PHE A 118 5.36 -2.92 -10.72
CA PHE A 118 5.84 -3.48 -9.45
C PHE A 118 5.58 -4.97 -9.32
N TYR A 119 6.35 -5.60 -8.44
CA TYR A 119 6.15 -6.96 -7.96
C TYR A 119 6.10 -7.00 -6.43
N ALA A 120 5.52 -8.06 -5.87
CA ALA A 120 5.40 -8.19 -4.43
C ALA A 120 6.75 -8.52 -3.77
N ASP A 121 7.14 -7.71 -2.80
CA ASP A 121 8.28 -7.97 -1.91
C ASP A 121 7.82 -8.64 -0.61
N THR A 122 6.71 -8.18 -0.05
CA THR A 122 6.19 -8.68 1.23
C THR A 122 4.68 -8.62 1.22
N TRP A 123 4.03 -9.67 1.70
CA TRP A 123 2.59 -9.74 1.89
C TRP A 123 2.21 -9.46 3.34
N LEU A 124 1.08 -8.77 3.50
CA LEU A 124 0.31 -8.74 4.74
C LEU A 124 -0.89 -9.66 4.52
N ILE A 125 -0.99 -10.72 5.31
CA ILE A 125 -2.00 -11.76 5.17
C ILE A 125 -2.77 -11.93 6.48
N ALA A 126 -4.05 -12.29 6.39
CA ALA A 126 -4.81 -12.83 7.52
C ALA A 126 -4.71 -14.36 7.48
N ASP A 127 -4.47 -14.98 8.63
CA ASP A 127 -4.63 -16.43 8.79
C ASP A 127 -6.11 -16.81 9.01
N GLU A 128 -6.38 -18.11 9.21
CA GLU A 128 -7.74 -18.65 9.38
C GLU A 128 -8.48 -18.05 10.58
N LEU A 129 -7.77 -17.52 11.57
CA LEU A 129 -8.33 -16.88 12.75
C LEU A 129 -8.53 -15.37 12.56
N GLY A 130 -8.15 -14.83 11.40
CA GLY A 130 -8.17 -13.42 11.10
C GLY A 130 -6.98 -12.64 11.67
N GLU A 131 -5.97 -13.33 12.22
CA GLU A 131 -4.77 -12.68 12.76
C GLU A 131 -3.84 -12.31 11.61
N ALA A 132 -3.36 -11.06 11.63
CA ALA A 132 -2.50 -10.53 10.59
C ALA A 132 -1.06 -11.04 10.75
N ARG A 133 -0.41 -11.37 9.64
CA ARG A 133 0.98 -11.81 9.56
C ARG A 133 1.68 -11.18 8.37
N ILE A 134 2.98 -10.97 8.51
CA ILE A 134 3.84 -10.43 7.46
C ILE A 134 4.69 -11.57 6.90
N GLU A 135 4.66 -11.77 5.60
CA GLU A 135 5.45 -12.80 4.91
C GLU A 135 6.24 -12.18 3.76
N THR A 136 7.58 -12.25 3.82
CA THR A 136 8.43 -11.85 2.69
C THR A 136 8.28 -12.83 1.54
N VAL A 137 8.11 -12.29 0.32
CA VAL A 137 7.92 -13.07 -0.90
C VAL A 137 9.30 -13.42 -1.45
N ALA A 138 9.57 -14.73 -1.60
CA ALA A 138 10.79 -15.18 -2.25
C ALA A 138 10.83 -14.73 -3.72
N PRO A 139 12.00 -14.31 -4.27
CA PRO A 139 12.13 -13.98 -5.68
C PRO A 139 11.59 -15.10 -6.57
N GLY A 140 10.68 -14.78 -7.50
CA GLY A 140 10.05 -15.76 -8.40
C GLY A 140 8.81 -16.47 -7.86
N ARG A 141 8.34 -16.16 -6.64
CA ARG A 141 7.10 -16.71 -6.06
C ARG A 141 5.84 -15.90 -6.41
N GLU A 142 5.99 -14.82 -7.18
CA GLU A 142 4.92 -13.89 -7.60
C GLU A 142 3.70 -14.56 -8.24
N ALA A 143 3.83 -15.80 -8.71
CA ALA A 143 2.81 -16.53 -9.44
C ALA A 143 2.03 -17.58 -8.61
N ASN A 144 2.36 -17.82 -7.34
CA ASN A 144 1.68 -18.86 -6.58
C ASN A 144 0.51 -18.28 -5.76
N PRO A 145 -0.71 -18.86 -5.85
CA PRO A 145 -1.82 -18.46 -5.00
C PRO A 145 -1.45 -18.65 -3.53
N LEU A 146 -2.01 -17.79 -2.67
CA LEU A 146 -1.87 -17.95 -1.22
C LEU A 146 -2.34 -19.35 -0.78
N PRO A 147 -1.69 -19.95 0.23
CA PRO A 147 -2.17 -21.19 0.85
C PRO A 147 -3.66 -21.10 1.22
N ALA A 148 -4.37 -22.24 1.15
CA ALA A 148 -5.77 -22.31 1.56
C ALA A 148 -5.93 -21.83 3.01
N GLY A 149 -6.97 -21.03 3.27
CA GLY A 149 -7.24 -20.44 4.59
C GLY A 149 -6.56 -19.09 4.84
N GLN A 150 -5.70 -18.61 3.93
CA GLN A 150 -5.09 -17.29 4.04
C GLN A 150 -5.75 -16.27 3.10
N GLN A 151 -5.89 -15.03 3.56
CA GLN A 151 -6.40 -13.92 2.77
C GLN A 151 -5.35 -12.82 2.64
N LEU A 152 -5.12 -12.33 1.41
CA LEU A 152 -4.28 -11.16 1.18
C LEU A 152 -4.99 -9.92 1.73
N ILE A 153 -4.38 -9.26 2.70
CA ILE A 153 -4.79 -7.94 3.18
C ILE A 153 -4.13 -6.87 2.31
N GLY A 154 -2.84 -7.00 2.05
CA GLY A 154 -2.08 -6.04 1.26
C GLY A 154 -0.66 -6.47 0.99
N ALA A 155 0.14 -5.58 0.40
CA ALA A 155 1.51 -5.88 0.02
C ALA A 155 2.42 -4.65 0.00
N ILE A 156 3.69 -4.86 0.33
CA ILE A 156 4.81 -3.99 -0.06
C ILE A 156 5.28 -4.46 -1.43
N LEU A 157 5.43 -3.51 -2.33
CA LEU A 157 5.70 -3.74 -3.74
C LEU A 157 7.00 -3.04 -4.13
N THR A 158 7.88 -3.75 -4.84
CA THR A 158 9.15 -3.22 -5.35
C THR A 158 9.06 -3.01 -6.86
N ARG A 159 9.60 -1.90 -7.34
CA ARG A 159 9.58 -1.54 -8.76
C ARG A 159 10.38 -2.57 -9.56
N LYS A 160 9.78 -3.06 -10.66
CA LYS A 160 10.44 -3.89 -11.67
C LYS A 160 11.57 -3.07 -12.31
N LEU A 161 12.75 -3.66 -12.38
CA LEU A 161 13.84 -3.12 -13.17
C LEU A 161 13.48 -3.33 -14.65
N THR A 162 12.96 -2.29 -15.30
CA THR A 162 12.94 -2.28 -16.77
C THR A 162 14.35 -2.03 -17.25
N SER A 163 14.93 -2.97 -18.00
CA SER A 163 16.06 -2.63 -18.88
C SER A 163 15.62 -1.44 -19.75
N PRO A 164 16.44 -0.39 -19.90
CA PRO A 164 16.10 0.66 -20.84
C PRO A 164 15.96 0.05 -22.25
N PRO A 165 15.05 0.58 -23.08
CA PRO A 165 14.97 0.20 -24.49
C PRO A 165 16.26 0.54 -25.24
#